data_AF-A0A099T5G1-F1
#
_entry.id   AF-A0A099T5G1-F1
#
_cell.length_a   1.000
_cell.length_b   1.000
_cell.length_c   1.000
_cell.angle_alpha   90.00
_cell.angle_beta   90.00
_cell.angle_gamma   90.00
#
_symmetry.space_group_name_H-M   'P 1'
#
loop_
_entity.id
_entity.type
_entity.pdbx_description
1 polymer ?
#
loop_
_entity_poly.entity_id
_entity_poly.type
_entity_poly.pdbx_seq_one_letter_code
_entity_poly.pdbx_strand_id
1 'polypeptide(L)'
;MANILVVEDNSMNREFVVDLLEVEGHKVSQAENGFQALEFANKNEFDLILMDIQMPKMDGLEVLQRLKSSEKTRDIPAIAITAHEMKGMMVLPSWKWRGDEKFVSVGCDGYISKPIDIIEFKKTIEEFL
;
A
#
# COMPACT_ATOMS: atom_id res chain seq x y z
N MET A 1 14.89 10.53 -1.08
CA MET A 1 14.88 9.74 0.17
C MET A 1 13.53 9.96 0.83
N ALA A 2 12.70 8.92 0.86
CA ALA A 2 11.32 8.96 1.33
C ALA A 2 11.13 8.07 2.56
N ASN A 3 10.16 8.37 3.40
CA ASN A 3 9.72 7.56 4.53
C ASN A 3 8.56 6.67 4.07
N ILE A 4 8.79 5.35 4.01
CA ILE A 4 7.84 4.38 3.47
C ILE A 4 7.38 3.44 4.58
N LEU A 5 6.08 3.19 4.68
CA LEU A 5 5.50 2.19 5.56
C LEU A 5 5.22 0.91 4.76
N VAL A 6 5.85 -0.21 5.13
CA VAL A 6 5.59 -1.53 4.56
C VAL A 6 4.72 -2.33 5.52
N VAL A 7 3.58 -2.82 5.02
CA VAL A 7 2.61 -3.60 5.79
C VAL A 7 2.46 -4.99 5.17
N GLU A 8 2.96 -6.01 5.86
CA GLU A 8 2.96 -7.40 5.40
C GLU A 8 3.10 -8.32 6.62
N ASP A 9 2.25 -9.33 6.76
CA ASP A 9 2.26 -10.24 7.91
C ASP A 9 3.36 -11.29 7.82
N ASN A 10 3.73 -11.71 6.61
CA ASN A 10 4.82 -12.65 6.40
C ASN A 10 6.18 -11.95 6.52
N SER A 11 6.96 -12.33 7.53
CA SER A 11 8.26 -11.70 7.80
C SER A 11 9.25 -11.82 6.63
N MET A 12 9.25 -12.91 5.87
CA MET A 12 10.16 -13.08 4.73
C MET A 12 9.79 -12.17 3.57
N ASN A 13 8.49 -12.07 3.24
CA ASN A 13 8.01 -11.15 2.20
C ASN A 13 8.27 -9.69 2.61
N ARG A 14 8.03 -9.37 3.89
CA ARG A 14 8.21 -8.02 4.42
C ARG A 14 9.67 -7.59 4.31
N GLU A 15 10.60 -8.45 4.76
CA GLU A 15 12.02 -8.16 4.68
C GLU A 15 12.50 -8.02 3.24
N PHE A 16 12.02 -8.87 2.32
CA PHE A 16 12.34 -8.73 0.90
C PHE A 16 11.93 -7.36 0.33
N VAL A 17 10.73 -6.87 0.66
CA VAL A 17 10.28 -5.54 0.21
C VAL A 17 11.09 -4.42 0.88
N VAL A 18 11.43 -4.56 2.15
CA VAL A 18 12.26 -3.60 2.89
C VAL A 18 13.64 -3.48 2.24
N ASP A 19 14.30 -4.61 1.97
CA ASP A 19 15.62 -4.65 1.34
C ASP A 19 15.61 -3.91 -0.01
N LEU A 20 14.58 -4.13 -0.83
CA LEU A 20 14.44 -3.45 -2.13
C LEU A 20 14.36 -1.92 -1.98
N LEU A 21 13.67 -1.42 -0.95
CA LEU A 21 13.50 0.01 -0.71
C LEU A 21 14.73 0.64 -0.04
N GLU A 22 15.37 -0.06 0.89
CA GLU A 22 16.57 0.44 1.59
C GLU A 22 17.78 0.51 0.65
N VAL A 23 17.91 -0.43 -0.30
CA VAL A 23 18.94 -0.36 -1.35
C VAL A 23 18.81 0.90 -2.21
N GLU A 24 17.59 1.40 -2.43
CA GLU A 24 17.32 2.66 -3.12
C GLU A 24 17.44 3.90 -2.20
N GLY A 25 17.82 3.69 -0.93
CA GLY A 25 18.09 4.76 0.03
C GLY A 25 16.85 5.34 0.71
N HIS A 26 15.71 4.64 0.70
CA HIS A 26 14.52 5.03 1.45
C HIS A 26 14.64 4.64 2.94
N LYS A 27 13.88 5.33 3.80
CA LYS A 27 13.67 4.94 5.20
C LYS A 27 12.42 4.09 5.27
N VAL A 28 12.52 2.91 5.86
CA VAL A 28 11.40 1.97 5.91
C VAL A 28 10.94 1.73 7.35
N SER A 29 9.64 1.89 7.60
CA SER A 29 8.97 1.40 8.80
C SER A 29 8.19 0.13 8.47
N GLN A 30 8.24 -0.86 9.35
CA GLN A 30 7.62 -2.16 9.13
C GLN A 30 6.41 -2.34 10.04
N ALA A 31 5.26 -2.73 9.48
CA ALA A 31 4.10 -3.16 10.23
C ALA A 31 3.72 -4.61 9.85
N GLU A 32 3.40 -5.41 10.87
CA GLU A 32 3.10 -6.85 10.71
C GLU A 32 1.60 -7.14 10.60
N ASN A 33 0.76 -6.11 10.72
CA ASN A 33 -0.69 -6.20 10.61
C ASN A 33 -1.32 -4.81 10.47
N GLY A 34 -2.62 -4.80 10.12
CA GLY A 34 -3.39 -3.58 9.93
C GLY A 34 -3.48 -2.65 11.14
N PHE A 35 -3.53 -3.17 12.37
CA PHE A 35 -3.60 -2.32 13.57
C PHE A 35 -2.31 -1.53 13.77
N GLN A 36 -1.16 -2.18 13.62
CA GLN A 36 0.14 -1.53 13.71
C GLN A 36 0.32 -0.51 12.57
N ALA A 37 -0.15 -0.83 11.36
CA ALA A 37 -0.12 0.09 10.24
C ALA A 37 -0.90 1.39 10.53
N LEU A 38 -2.14 1.26 11.06
CA LEU A 38 -2.95 2.41 11.46
C LEU A 38 -2.31 3.22 12.59
N GLU A 39 -1.72 2.54 13.58
CA GLU A 39 -1.02 3.21 14.67
C GLU A 39 0.17 4.02 14.13
N PHE A 40 0.98 3.42 13.25
CA PHE A 40 2.15 4.06 12.68
C PHE A 40 1.78 5.24 11.80
N ALA A 41 0.81 5.07 10.90
CA ALA A 41 0.34 6.14 10.02
C ALA A 41 -0.27 7.32 10.79
N ASN A 42 -0.85 7.07 11.97
CA ASN A 42 -1.36 8.14 12.82
C ASN A 42 -0.29 8.84 13.66
N LYS A 43 0.86 8.20 13.92
CA LYS A 43 1.94 8.76 14.75
C LYS A 43 3.05 9.43 13.95
N ASN A 44 3.29 8.96 12.73
CA ASN A 44 4.40 9.39 11.89
C ASN A 44 3.90 9.95 10.55
N GLU A 45 4.78 10.61 9.82
CA GLU A 45 4.53 11.06 8.45
C GLU A 45 5.21 10.09 7.48
N PHE A 46 4.44 9.62 6.50
CA PHE A 46 4.92 8.74 5.45
C PHE A 46 4.63 9.36 4.10
N ASP A 47 5.56 9.19 3.18
CA ASP A 47 5.42 9.60 1.78
C ASP A 47 4.70 8.52 0.96
N LEU A 48 4.74 7.26 1.44
CA LEU A 48 4.13 6.13 0.75
C LEU A 48 3.80 4.98 1.72
N ILE A 49 2.71 4.27 1.45
CA ILE A 49 2.34 3.03 2.13
C ILE A 49 2.32 1.89 1.11
N LEU A 50 3.05 0.81 1.39
CA LEU A 50 2.91 -0.47 0.69
C LEU A 50 2.09 -1.42 1.55
N MET A 51 0.96 -1.87 1.02
CA MET A 51 -0.03 -2.66 1.76
C MET A 51 -0.24 -4.02 1.13
N ASP A 52 0.15 -5.09 1.81
CA ASP A 52 -0.33 -6.42 1.43
C ASP A 52 -1.84 -6.51 1.63
N ILE A 53 -2.55 -6.94 0.60
CA ILE A 53 -4.00 -7.11 0.66
C ILE A 53 -4.35 -8.39 1.43
N GLN A 54 -3.53 -9.43 1.31
CA GLN A 54 -3.84 -10.76 1.83
C GLN A 54 -3.27 -11.00 3.21
N MET A 55 -3.72 -10.23 4.22
CA MET A 55 -3.29 -10.41 5.60
C MET A 55 -4.33 -11.16 6.47
N PRO A 56 -3.89 -11.99 7.44
CA PRO A 56 -4.76 -12.55 8.47
C PRO A 56 -5.20 -11.48 9.49
N LYS A 57 -6.34 -11.71 10.14
CA LYS A 57 -6.97 -10.88 11.19
C LYS A 57 -7.62 -9.58 10.71
N MET A 58 -6.94 -8.77 9.90
CA MET A 58 -7.49 -7.55 9.32
C MET A 58 -7.07 -7.46 7.86
N ASP A 59 -8.06 -7.40 6.97
CA ASP A 59 -7.85 -7.31 5.53
C ASP A 59 -7.17 -5.97 5.17
N GLY A 60 -6.15 -6.00 4.30
CA GLY A 60 -5.47 -4.80 3.85
C GLY A 60 -6.42 -3.78 3.20
N LEU A 61 -7.52 -4.24 2.58
CA LEU A 61 -8.58 -3.38 2.06
C LEU A 61 -9.24 -2.55 3.17
N GLU A 62 -9.51 -3.17 4.32
CA GLU A 62 -10.11 -2.49 5.47
C GLU A 62 -9.16 -1.43 6.03
N VAL A 63 -7.86 -1.74 6.07
CA VAL A 63 -6.82 -0.79 6.50
C VAL A 63 -6.79 0.43 5.58
N LEU A 64 -6.77 0.22 4.27
CA LEU A 64 -6.77 1.29 3.27
C LEU A 64 -7.99 2.21 3.41
N GLN A 65 -9.19 1.63 3.59
CA GLN A 65 -10.40 2.42 3.81
C GLN A 65 -10.30 3.32 5.05
N ARG A 66 -9.77 2.79 6.15
CA ARG A 66 -9.57 3.57 7.39
C ARG A 66 -8.52 4.67 7.21
N LEU A 67 -7.42 4.39 6.53
CA LEU A 67 -6.40 5.39 6.20
C LEU A 67 -6.97 6.52 5.32
N LYS A 68 -7.76 6.19 4.30
CA LYS A 68 -8.37 7.17 3.40
C LYS A 68 -9.54 7.94 4.02
N SER A 69 -10.13 7.43 5.10
CA SER A 69 -11.20 8.12 5.84
C SER A 69 -10.70 9.13 6.88
N SER A 70 -9.41 9.12 7.21
CA SER A 70 -8.81 10.02 8.20
C SER A 70 -8.15 11.22 7.52
N GLU A 71 -8.46 12.44 7.96
CA GLU A 71 -7.87 13.68 7.42
C GLU A 71 -6.34 13.68 7.49
N LYS A 72 -5.75 13.00 8.47
CA LYS A 72 -4.30 12.95 8.66
C LYS A 72 -3.59 12.05 7.64
N THR A 73 -4.26 10.98 7.19
CA THR A 73 -3.62 9.91 6.41
C THR A 73 -4.19 9.77 4.99
N ARG A 74 -5.30 10.43 4.68
CA ARG A 74 -6.00 10.26 3.39
C ARG A 74 -5.18 10.64 2.17
N ASP A 75 -4.28 11.59 2.34
CA ASP A 75 -3.46 12.15 1.26
C ASP A 75 -2.16 11.36 1.06
N ILE A 76 -1.85 10.39 1.95
CA ILE A 76 -0.68 9.52 1.80
C ILE A 76 -0.96 8.52 0.66
N PRO A 77 -0.14 8.47 -0.40
CA PRO A 77 -0.23 7.46 -1.45
C PRO A 77 -0.17 6.04 -0.88
N ALA A 78 -1.01 5.15 -1.37
CA ALA A 78 -1.02 3.75 -0.94
C ALA A 78 -1.00 2.79 -2.14
N ILE A 79 -0.02 1.90 -2.20
CA ILE A 79 0.12 0.88 -3.23
C ILE A 79 -0.24 -0.48 -2.63
N ALA A 80 -1.16 -1.19 -3.26
CA ALA A 80 -1.54 -2.53 -2.88
C ALA A 80 -0.54 -3.56 -3.42
N ILE A 81 -0.05 -4.48 -2.59
CA ILE A 81 0.68 -5.67 -3.02
C ILE A 81 -0.29 -6.86 -2.96
N THR A 82 -0.46 -7.60 -4.05
CA THR A 82 -1.52 -8.64 -4.15
C THR A 82 -1.09 -9.84 -4.97
N ALA A 83 -1.48 -11.05 -4.54
CA ALA A 83 -1.24 -12.28 -5.30
C ALA A 83 -2.23 -12.54 -6.44
N HIS A 84 -3.33 -11.80 -6.51
CA HIS A 84 -4.29 -11.89 -7.61
C HIS A 84 -4.08 -10.73 -8.59
N GLU A 85 -4.04 -11.03 -9.89
CA GLU A 85 -4.21 -9.99 -10.92
C GLU A 85 -5.47 -9.21 -10.60
N MET A 86 -5.37 -7.90 -10.34
CA MET A 86 -6.52 -7.01 -10.14
C MET A 86 -7.31 -6.79 -11.45
N LYS A 87 -7.23 -7.70 -12.42
CA LYS A 87 -8.08 -7.73 -13.63
C LYS A 87 -9.54 -7.98 -13.20
N GLY A 88 -10.21 -6.90 -12.81
CA GLY A 88 -11.58 -6.89 -12.30
C GLY A 88 -11.78 -5.90 -11.14
N MET A 89 -10.72 -5.53 -10.43
CA MET A 89 -10.70 -4.51 -9.38
C MET A 89 -10.02 -3.25 -9.94
N MET A 90 -10.79 -2.40 -10.61
CA MET A 90 -10.25 -1.19 -11.22
C MET A 90 -9.82 -0.20 -10.12
N VAL A 91 -8.52 0.09 -10.03
CA VAL A 91 -7.99 1.21 -9.24
C VAL A 91 -8.34 2.48 -10.02
N LEU A 92 -9.33 3.22 -9.54
CA LEU A 92 -9.65 4.54 -10.08
C LEU A 92 -9.17 5.58 -9.06
N PRO A 93 -8.48 6.64 -9.50
CA PRO A 93 -8.04 7.68 -8.60
C PRO A 93 -9.27 8.36 -7.99
N SER A 94 -9.19 8.69 -6.70
CA SER A 94 -10.31 9.16 -5.85
C SER A 94 -11.13 10.34 -6.40
N TRP A 95 -10.65 11.05 -7.42
CA TRP A 95 -11.33 12.18 -8.06
C TRP A 95 -12.13 11.84 -9.32
N LYS A 96 -12.08 10.59 -9.84
CA LYS A 96 -12.76 10.18 -11.09
C LYS A 96 -14.03 9.36 -10.84
N TRP A 97 -14.81 9.69 -9.81
CA TRP A 97 -16.11 9.06 -9.51
C TRP A 97 -17.25 9.65 -10.35
N ARG A 98 -17.64 8.92 -11.41
CA ARG A 98 -18.93 9.10 -12.09
C ARG A 98 -19.50 7.75 -12.54
N GLY A 99 -20.65 7.37 -11.98
CA GLY A 99 -21.66 6.51 -12.60
C GLY A 99 -21.49 4.98 -12.42
N ASP A 100 -22.50 4.42 -11.76
CA ASP A 100 -23.06 3.05 -11.86
C ASP A 100 -22.16 1.81 -11.64
N GLU A 101 -22.18 1.37 -10.38
CA GLU A 101 -22.33 0.00 -9.86
C GLU A 101 -21.52 -1.16 -10.49
N LYS A 102 -20.26 -1.29 -10.07
CA LYS A 102 -19.60 -2.54 -9.58
C LYS A 102 -18.09 -2.40 -9.26
N PHE A 103 -17.57 -1.18 -9.16
CA PHE A 103 -16.12 -0.91 -9.20
C PHE A 103 -15.66 -0.04 -8.01
N VAL A 104 -16.12 -0.45 -6.83
CA VAL A 104 -16.08 0.30 -5.56
C VAL A 104 -14.70 0.20 -4.88
N SER A 105 -14.01 1.34 -4.84
CA SER A 105 -13.37 1.92 -3.64
C SER A 105 -12.46 1.04 -2.77
N VAL A 106 -11.23 0.81 -3.20
CA VAL A 106 -10.21 0.25 -2.29
C VAL A 106 -9.40 1.34 -1.59
N GLY A 107 -9.32 2.55 -2.18
CA GLY A 107 -8.50 3.62 -1.62
C GLY A 107 -6.99 3.38 -1.79
N CYS A 108 -6.59 2.51 -2.71
CA CYS A 108 -5.23 2.47 -3.20
C CYS A 108 -5.07 3.39 -4.42
N ASP A 109 -3.87 3.91 -4.59
CA ASP A 109 -3.47 4.80 -5.68
C ASP A 109 -2.75 4.00 -6.79
N GLY A 110 -2.15 2.85 -6.45
CA GLY A 110 -1.52 1.90 -7.37
C GLY A 110 -1.56 0.45 -6.86
N TYR A 111 -1.02 -0.48 -7.65
CA TYR A 111 -0.86 -1.88 -7.23
C TYR A 111 0.40 -2.53 -7.82
N ILE A 112 0.89 -3.58 -7.14
CA ILE A 112 2.00 -4.45 -7.55
C ILE A 112 1.54 -5.90 -7.39
N SER A 113 1.66 -6.70 -8.43
CA SER A 113 1.34 -8.13 -8.37
C SER A 113 2.48 -8.95 -7.76
N LYS A 114 2.13 -9.96 -6.95
CA LYS A 114 3.04 -11.05 -6.57
C LYS A 114 3.02 -12.12 -7.69
N PRO A 115 4.15 -12.73 -8.07
CA PRO A 115 5.50 -12.47 -7.57
C PRO A 115 6.00 -11.09 -8.01
N ILE A 116 6.74 -10.42 -7.11
CA ILE A 116 7.22 -9.05 -7.33
C ILE A 116 8.32 -9.07 -8.41
N ASP A 117 8.06 -8.43 -9.54
CA ASP A 117 9.09 -8.06 -10.50
C ASP A 117 9.82 -6.81 -10.02
N ILE A 118 11.14 -6.87 -9.92
CA ILE A 118 11.95 -5.79 -9.33
C ILE A 118 11.93 -4.53 -10.20
N ILE A 119 11.88 -4.68 -11.53
CA ILE A 119 11.90 -3.54 -12.44
C ILE A 119 10.56 -2.81 -12.38
N GLU A 120 9.46 -3.55 -12.42
CA GLU A 120 8.11 -2.99 -12.28
C GLU A 120 7.89 -2.39 -10.88
N PHE A 121 8.38 -3.07 -9.83
CA PHE A 121 8.32 -2.56 -8.46
C PHE A 121 8.95 -1.18 -8.37
N LYS A 122 10.22 -1.04 -8.76
CA LYS A 122 10.94 0.24 -8.68
C LYS A 122 10.24 1.35 -9.47
N LYS A 123 9.84 1.05 -10.70
CA LYS A 123 9.09 2.00 -11.54
C LYS A 123 7.81 2.46 -10.86
N THR A 124 7.07 1.54 -10.23
CA THR A 124 5.84 1.88 -9.53
C THR A 124 6.12 2.74 -8.30
N ILE A 125 7.14 2.43 -7.50
CA ILE A 125 7.51 3.27 -6.35
C ILE A 125 7.86 4.71 -6.78
N GLU A 126 8.64 4.86 -7.85
CA GLU A 126 9.02 6.18 -8.40
C GLU A 126 7.85 6.98 -8.95
N GLU A 127 6.77 6.34 -9.43
CA GLU A 127 5.58 7.03 -9.94
C GLU A 127 4.74 7.70 -8.83
N PHE A 128 4.84 7.23 -7.58
CA PHE A 128 4.03 7.69 -6.44
C PHE A 128 4.81 8.47 -5.38
N LEU A 129 6.13 8.60 -5.54
CA LEU A 129 7.02 9.44 -4.70
C LEU A 129 7.35 10.77 -5.40
#